data_AF-A0A925UH27-F1
#
_entry.id   AF-A0A925UH27-F1
#
_cell.length_a   1.000
_cell.length_b   1.000
_cell.length_c   1.000
_cell.angle_alpha   90.00
_cell.angle_beta   90.00
_cell.angle_gamma   90.00
#
_symmetry.space_group_name_H-M   'P 1'
#
loop_
_entity.id
_entity.type
_entity.pdbx_description
1 polymer ?
#
loop_
_entity_poly.entity_id
_entity_poly.type
_entity_poly.pdbx_seq_one_letter_code
_entity_poly.pdbx_strand_id
1 'polypeptide(L)'
;MDRTTALPRTAAANAVRPKPLLLRPAAKVVVFLLCLLPFAWLLRGAILSVMGTNVLGANPAETLIRATGDWTLRFLCITLAVTPLRKLTKQPALARFRRMLGLFTFFYGCVHFLCYSWLDMGLAWSDIVRDIAKRPFILVGTSALLLMLPLAATSFNRAI
;
A
#
# COMPACT_ATOMS: atom_id res chain seq x y z
N MET A 1 59.78 9.49 38.88
CA MET A 1 59.42 9.42 37.45
C MET A 1 59.23 7.95 37.10
N ASP A 2 58.02 7.41 37.22
CA ASP A 2 57.71 6.16 36.55
C ASP A 2 56.26 6.21 36.05
N ARG A 3 56.08 5.70 34.84
CA ARG A 3 55.05 6.05 33.89
C ARG A 3 53.74 5.33 34.23
N THR A 4 52.67 6.10 34.29
CA THR A 4 51.29 5.67 34.11
C THR A 4 51.16 4.83 32.84
N THR A 5 51.19 3.50 32.97
CA THR A 5 50.80 2.57 31.91
C THR A 5 49.29 2.60 31.76
N ALA A 6 48.81 3.55 30.95
CA ALA A 6 47.45 3.53 30.44
C ALA A 6 47.29 2.30 29.54
N LEU A 7 46.51 1.31 29.99
CA LEU A 7 46.08 0.19 29.16
C LEU A 7 45.21 0.72 28.01
N PRO A 8 45.42 0.28 26.76
CA PRO A 8 44.60 0.69 25.63
C PRO A 8 43.18 0.12 25.77
N ARG A 9 42.18 0.99 25.88
CA ARG A 9 40.74 0.63 25.88
C ARG A 9 40.26 0.22 24.47
N THR A 10 41.01 -0.62 23.78
CA THR A 10 40.75 -1.02 22.38
C THR A 10 40.35 -2.49 22.30
N ALA A 11 39.26 -2.88 22.97
CA ALA A 11 38.63 -4.20 22.73
C ALA A 11 37.23 -4.32 23.36
N ALA A 12 36.51 -3.21 23.58
CA ALA A 12 35.11 -3.30 23.95
C ALA A 12 34.31 -3.76 22.72
N ALA A 13 34.27 -5.08 22.55
CA ALA A 13 33.30 -5.87 21.83
C ALA A 13 32.49 -5.11 20.77
N ASN A 14 32.96 -5.14 19.53
CA ASN A 14 32.08 -5.09 18.37
C ASN A 14 31.22 -6.38 18.37
N ALA A 15 30.32 -6.49 19.36
CA ALA A 15 29.22 -7.42 19.28
C ALA A 15 28.40 -6.98 18.06
N VAL A 16 28.44 -7.79 17.01
CA VAL A 16 27.59 -7.64 15.83
C VAL A 16 26.15 -7.72 16.35
N ARG A 17 25.56 -6.57 16.72
CA ARG A 17 24.17 -6.53 17.15
C ARG A 17 23.37 -7.02 15.94
N PRO A 18 22.61 -8.12 16.05
CA PRO A 18 21.81 -8.59 14.94
C PRO A 18 20.92 -7.42 14.50
N LYS A 19 20.98 -7.08 13.21
CA LYS A 19 20.14 -6.01 12.68
C LYS A 19 18.69 -6.34 13.06
N PRO A 20 17.94 -5.41 13.69
CA PRO A 20 16.54 -5.66 14.06
C PRO A 20 15.77 -6.19 12.85
N LEU A 21 14.84 -7.12 13.08
CA LEU A 21 14.15 -7.88 12.02
C LEU A 21 13.62 -6.99 10.89
N LEU A 22 13.17 -5.78 11.23
CA LEU A 22 12.63 -4.74 10.35
C LEU A 22 13.65 -4.15 9.36
N LEU A 23 14.95 -4.25 9.63
CA LEU A 23 16.00 -3.78 8.73
C LEU A 23 16.36 -4.80 7.66
N ARG A 24 15.95 -6.07 7.81
CA ARG A 24 16.24 -7.14 6.85
C ARG A 24 15.56 -6.85 5.51
N PRO A 25 16.20 -7.13 4.36
CA PRO A 25 15.58 -6.94 3.04
C PRO A 25 14.32 -7.81 2.89
N ALA A 26 14.32 -9.00 3.48
CA ALA A 26 13.17 -9.91 3.53
C ALA A 26 11.90 -9.26 4.13
N ALA A 27 12.02 -8.32 5.08
CA ALA A 27 10.86 -7.65 5.65
C ALA A 27 10.07 -6.83 4.60
N LYS A 28 10.73 -6.26 3.60
CA LYS A 28 10.04 -5.59 2.49
C LYS A 28 9.29 -6.58 1.62
N VAL A 29 9.91 -7.73 1.32
CA VAL A 29 9.31 -8.79 0.51
C VAL A 29 8.08 -9.38 1.20
N VAL A 30 8.17 -9.67 2.50
CA VAL A 30 7.04 -10.17 3.28
C VAL A 30 5.88 -9.18 3.26
N VAL A 31 6.12 -7.90 3.55
CA VAL A 31 5.05 -6.89 3.52
C VAL A 31 4.48 -6.74 2.11
N PHE A 32 5.31 -6.81 1.06
CA PHE A 32 4.85 -6.78 -0.33
C PHE A 32 3.91 -7.94 -0.65
N LEU A 33 4.29 -9.18 -0.29
CA LEU A 33 3.46 -10.37 -0.48
C LEU A 33 2.15 -10.28 0.32
N LEU A 34 2.23 -9.79 1.56
CA LEU A 34 1.04 -9.55 2.39
C LEU A 34 0.08 -8.54 1.75
N CYS A 35 0.61 -7.48 1.14
CA CYS A 35 -0.20 -6.50 0.41
C CYS A 35 -0.81 -7.07 -0.89
N LEU A 36 -0.23 -8.14 -1.45
CA LEU A 36 -0.71 -8.79 -2.67
C LEU A 36 -1.78 -9.86 -2.40
N LEU A 37 -1.82 -10.43 -1.19
CA LEU A 37 -2.78 -11.47 -0.79
C LEU A 37 -4.25 -11.07 -1.06
N PRO A 38 -4.73 -9.87 -0.68
CA PRO A 38 -6.11 -9.50 -0.93
C PRO A 38 -6.44 -9.41 -2.41
N PHE A 39 -5.51 -8.88 -3.20
CA PHE A 39 -5.64 -8.82 -4.66
C PHE A 39 -5.71 -10.22 -5.27
N ALA A 40 -4.86 -11.15 -4.83
CA ALA A 40 -4.90 -12.53 -5.30
C ALA A 40 -6.23 -13.23 -4.98
N TRP A 41 -6.79 -12.96 -3.79
CA TRP A 41 -8.10 -13.49 -3.38
C TRP A 41 -9.23 -12.92 -4.25
N LEU A 42 -9.24 -11.59 -4.47
CA LEU A 42 -10.24 -10.94 -5.33
C LEU A 42 -10.13 -11.39 -6.78
N LEU A 43 -8.92 -11.53 -7.32
CA LEU A 43 -8.67 -12.01 -8.68
C LEU A 43 -9.17 -13.44 -8.85
N ARG A 44 -8.88 -14.33 -7.88
CA ARG A 44 -9.43 -15.68 -7.87
C ARG A 44 -10.96 -15.65 -7.86
N GLY A 45 -11.57 -14.83 -7.03
CA GLY A 45 -13.03 -14.66 -6.99
C GLY A 45 -13.62 -14.19 -8.32
N ALA A 46 -12.97 -13.22 -8.97
CA ALA A 46 -13.38 -12.69 -10.27
C ALA A 46 -13.33 -13.77 -11.36
N ILE A 47 -12.21 -14.51 -11.44
CA ILE A 47 -12.04 -15.60 -12.43
C ILE A 47 -13.09 -16.70 -12.22
N LEU A 48 -13.29 -17.11 -10.97
CA LEU A 48 -14.29 -18.13 -10.63
C LEU A 48 -15.71 -17.66 -10.95
N SER A 49 -16.02 -16.38 -10.76
CA SER A 49 -17.31 -15.81 -11.13
C SER A 49 -17.56 -15.81 -12.63
N VAL A 50 -16.53 -15.51 -13.44
CA VAL A 50 -16.63 -15.60 -14.91
C VAL A 50 -16.83 -17.04 -15.38
N MET A 51 -16.27 -18.02 -14.65
CA MET A 51 -16.45 -19.45 -14.89
C MET A 51 -17.82 -19.99 -14.44
N GLY A 52 -18.75 -19.13 -14.03
CA GLY A 52 -20.12 -19.51 -13.66
C GLY A 52 -20.29 -19.96 -12.20
N THR A 53 -19.29 -19.75 -11.34
CA THR A 53 -19.42 -20.06 -9.91
C THR A 53 -19.82 -18.83 -9.10
N ASN A 54 -20.81 -18.96 -8.23
CA ASN A 54 -21.35 -17.84 -7.44
C ASN A 54 -20.50 -17.51 -6.18
N VAL A 55 -19.17 -17.47 -6.33
CA VAL A 55 -18.24 -17.23 -5.20
C VAL A 55 -18.31 -15.79 -4.68
N LEU A 56 -18.61 -14.83 -5.55
CA LEU A 56 -18.71 -13.40 -5.22
C LEU A 56 -20.16 -12.95 -4.91
N GLY A 57 -21.12 -13.89 -4.84
CA GLY A 57 -22.53 -13.59 -4.58
C GLY A 57 -23.33 -13.19 -5.83
N ALA A 58 -24.50 -12.60 -5.61
CA ALA A 58 -25.50 -12.34 -6.66
C ALA A 58 -25.06 -11.26 -7.67
N ASN A 59 -24.29 -10.26 -7.22
CA ASN A 59 -23.72 -9.23 -8.07
C ASN A 59 -22.19 -9.19 -7.89
N PRO A 60 -21.44 -9.92 -8.74
CA PRO A 60 -19.98 -10.01 -8.60
C PRO A 60 -19.31 -8.67 -8.88
N ALA A 61 -19.85 -7.87 -9.80
CA ALA A 61 -19.32 -6.56 -10.16
C ALA A 61 -19.36 -5.59 -8.97
N GLU A 62 -20.52 -5.45 -8.33
CA GLU A 62 -20.68 -4.61 -7.15
C GLU A 62 -19.75 -5.05 -6.01
N THR A 63 -19.63 -6.37 -5.80
CA THR A 63 -18.76 -6.94 -4.76
C THR A 63 -17.30 -6.60 -5.00
N LEU A 64 -16.83 -6.70 -6.25
CA LEU A 64 -15.48 -6.32 -6.65
C LEU A 64 -15.22 -4.82 -6.43
N ILE A 65 -16.17 -3.96 -6.83
CA ILE A 65 -16.05 -2.50 -6.66
C ILE A 65 -15.97 -2.16 -5.17
N ARG A 66 -16.86 -2.68 -4.34
CA ARG A 66 -16.87 -2.43 -2.89
C ARG A 66 -15.60 -2.94 -2.22
N ALA A 67 -15.21 -4.17 -2.49
CA ALA A 67 -14.05 -4.78 -1.84
C ALA A 67 -12.73 -4.07 -2.21
N THR A 68 -12.54 -3.71 -3.49
CA THR A 68 -11.36 -2.95 -3.92
C THR A 68 -11.31 -1.55 -3.30
N GLY A 69 -12.48 -0.91 -3.12
CA GLY A 69 -12.59 0.36 -2.39
C GLY A 69 -12.21 0.23 -0.92
N ASP A 70 -12.74 -0.78 -0.24
CA ASP A 70 -12.41 -1.06 1.18
C ASP A 70 -10.92 -1.32 1.38
N TRP A 71 -10.29 -2.11 0.50
CA TRP A 71 -8.85 -2.34 0.55
C TRP A 71 -8.04 -1.07 0.31
N THR A 72 -8.46 -0.22 -0.62
CA THR A 72 -7.84 1.09 -0.86
C THR A 72 -7.85 1.94 0.42
N LEU A 73 -9.01 2.05 1.08
CA LEU A 73 -9.14 2.80 2.34
C LEU A 73 -8.31 2.19 3.47
N ARG A 74 -8.31 0.87 3.61
CA ARG A 74 -7.47 0.17 4.61
C ARG A 74 -5.98 0.49 4.40
N PHE A 75 -5.49 0.40 3.17
CA PHE A 75 -4.10 0.74 2.87
C PHE A 75 -3.79 2.22 3.08
N LEU A 76 -4.73 3.12 2.77
CA LEU A 76 -4.58 4.54 3.07
C LEU A 76 -4.43 4.78 4.58
N CYS A 77 -5.33 4.21 5.39
CA CYS A 77 -5.26 4.30 6.85
C CYS A 77 -3.95 3.72 7.39
N ILE A 78 -3.52 2.55 6.89
CA ILE A 78 -2.24 1.94 7.27
C ILE A 78 -1.06 2.87 6.92
N THR A 79 -1.05 3.44 5.71
CA THR A 79 0.01 4.34 5.25
C THR A 79 0.09 5.60 6.11
N LEU A 80 -1.06 6.20 6.44
CA LEU A 80 -1.13 7.38 7.31
C LEU A 80 -0.70 7.04 8.75
N ALA A 81 -1.04 5.86 9.24
CA ALA A 81 -0.68 5.38 10.58
C ALA A 81 0.83 5.12 10.77
N VAL A 82 1.61 4.95 9.70
CA VAL A 82 3.08 4.74 9.80
C VAL A 82 3.77 5.87 10.56
N THR A 83 3.36 7.12 10.33
CA THR A 83 3.98 8.30 10.95
C THR A 83 3.73 8.39 12.46
N PRO A 84 2.48 8.32 12.96
CA PRO A 84 2.24 8.28 14.40
C PRO A 84 2.85 7.02 15.03
N LEU A 85 2.73 5.85 14.42
CA LEU A 85 3.30 4.61 14.96
C LEU A 85 4.83 4.70 15.15
N ARG A 86 5.53 5.31 14.18
CA ARG A 86 6.97 5.60 14.31
C ARG A 86 7.26 6.48 15.52
N LYS A 87 6.45 7.52 15.78
CA LYS A 87 6.65 8.43 16.91
C LYS A 87 6.42 7.74 18.25
N LEU A 88 5.35 6.94 18.37
CA LEU A 88 5.05 6.20 19.60
C LEU A 88 6.08 5.10 19.91
N THR A 89 6.46 4.30 18.91
CA THR A 89 7.38 3.15 19.11
C THR A 89 8.86 3.54 19.08
N LYS A 90 9.19 4.79 18.71
CA LYS A 90 10.56 5.28 18.51
C LYS A 90 11.38 4.44 17.51
N GLN A 91 10.71 3.77 16.56
CA GLN A 91 11.37 2.92 15.56
C GLN A 91 11.45 3.62 14.18
N PRO A 92 12.59 4.25 13.81
CA PRO A 92 12.72 4.93 12.52
C PRO A 92 12.65 3.97 11.33
N ALA A 93 12.91 2.68 11.54
CA ALA A 93 12.85 1.65 10.51
C ALA A 93 11.45 1.55 9.84
N LEU A 94 10.37 1.92 10.54
CA LEU A 94 9.00 1.95 9.98
C LEU A 94 8.85 2.90 8.79
N ALA A 95 9.62 3.99 8.75
CA ALA A 95 9.54 4.99 7.68
C ALA A 95 9.86 4.41 6.29
N ARG A 96 10.66 3.35 6.23
CA ARG A 96 11.05 2.70 4.96
C ARG A 96 9.87 2.01 4.25
N PHE A 97 8.81 1.67 4.98
CA PHE A 97 7.63 0.99 4.43
C PHE A 97 6.58 1.98 3.92
N ARG A 98 6.63 3.25 4.32
CA ARG A 98 5.64 4.27 3.97
C ARG A 98 5.48 4.44 2.44
N ARG A 99 6.59 4.53 1.71
CA ARG A 99 6.58 4.66 0.23
C ARG A 99 5.91 3.45 -0.41
N MET A 100 6.26 2.25 0.05
CA MET A 100 5.73 1.01 -0.52
C MET A 100 4.23 0.86 -0.23
N LEU A 101 3.79 1.15 0.99
CA LEU A 101 2.38 1.09 1.39
C LEU A 101 1.55 2.13 0.61
N GLY A 102 2.07 3.34 0.43
CA GLY A 102 1.40 4.36 -0.39
C GLY A 102 1.28 3.96 -1.86
N LEU A 103 2.26 3.26 -2.43
CA LEU A 103 2.17 2.74 -3.79
C LEU A 103 1.11 1.63 -3.91
N PHE A 104 0.96 0.79 -2.89
CA PHE A 104 -0.14 -0.17 -2.82
C PHE A 104 -1.50 0.53 -2.69
N THR A 105 -1.63 1.58 -1.87
CA THR A 105 -2.85 2.40 -1.83
C THR A 105 -3.22 2.91 -3.22
N PHE A 106 -2.25 3.45 -3.96
CA PHE A 106 -2.47 3.92 -5.32
C PHE A 106 -2.86 2.78 -6.28
N PHE A 107 -2.16 1.64 -6.23
CA PHE A 107 -2.47 0.46 -7.04
C PHE A 107 -3.91 -0.03 -6.82
N TYR A 108 -4.34 -0.22 -5.57
CA TYR A 108 -5.71 -0.64 -5.27
C TYR A 108 -6.73 0.44 -5.68
N GLY A 109 -6.38 1.73 -5.56
CA GLY A 109 -7.20 2.82 -6.06
C GLY A 109 -7.39 2.78 -7.58
N CYS A 110 -6.34 2.46 -8.35
CA CYS A 110 -6.44 2.25 -9.79
C CYS A 110 -7.32 1.04 -10.13
N VAL A 111 -7.16 -0.08 -9.41
CA VAL A 111 -8.00 -1.27 -9.60
C VAL A 111 -9.46 -0.96 -9.28
N HIS A 112 -9.73 -0.22 -8.20
CA HIS A 112 -11.07 0.21 -7.82
C HIS A 112 -11.70 1.11 -8.90
N PHE A 113 -10.96 2.12 -9.36
CA PHE A 113 -11.42 3.01 -10.42
C PHE A 113 -11.65 2.27 -11.74
N LEU A 114 -10.81 1.28 -12.06
CA LEU A 114 -10.99 0.41 -13.22
C LEU A 114 -12.24 -0.46 -13.08
N CYS A 115 -12.48 -1.08 -11.91
CA CYS A 115 -13.68 -1.85 -11.64
C CYS A 115 -14.94 -0.98 -11.78
N TYR A 116 -14.94 0.23 -11.22
CA TYR A 116 -16.05 1.19 -11.39
C TYR A 116 -16.25 1.57 -12.86
N SER A 117 -15.19 1.99 -13.53
CA SER A 117 -15.28 2.48 -14.92
C SER A 117 -15.69 1.37 -15.89
N TRP A 118 -15.17 0.16 -15.71
CA TRP A 118 -15.42 -0.98 -16.59
C TRP A 118 -16.74 -1.68 -16.25
N LEU A 119 -16.93 -2.09 -14.99
CA LEU A 119 -18.02 -3.00 -14.61
C LEU A 119 -19.33 -2.26 -14.36
N ASP A 120 -19.30 -1.03 -13.84
CA ASP A 120 -20.50 -0.26 -13.50
C ASP A 120 -20.90 0.68 -14.65
N MET A 121 -19.92 1.35 -15.26
CA MET A 121 -20.15 2.35 -16.31
C MET A 121 -19.91 1.84 -17.74
N GLY A 122 -19.45 0.60 -17.92
CA GLY A 122 -19.21 0.02 -19.25
C GLY A 122 -18.18 0.78 -20.09
N LEU A 123 -17.27 1.53 -19.46
CA LEU A 123 -16.32 2.47 -20.07
C LEU A 123 -16.95 3.64 -20.84
N ALA A 124 -18.22 3.96 -20.59
CA ALA A 124 -18.89 5.12 -21.18
C ALA A 124 -18.38 6.42 -20.54
N TRP A 125 -17.44 7.09 -21.20
CA TRP A 125 -16.76 8.28 -20.66
C TRP A 125 -17.70 9.42 -20.27
N SER A 126 -18.76 9.66 -21.05
CA SER A 126 -19.76 10.68 -20.74
C SER A 126 -20.50 10.40 -19.43
N ASP A 127 -20.82 9.14 -19.18
CA ASP A 127 -21.54 8.71 -17.99
C ASP A 127 -20.63 8.72 -16.77
N ILE A 128 -19.38 8.28 -16.93
CA ILE A 128 -18.34 8.35 -15.89
C ILE A 128 -18.17 9.80 -15.40
N VAL A 129 -17.95 10.76 -16.31
CA VAL A 129 -17.72 12.16 -15.93
C VAL A 129 -18.97 12.75 -15.26
N ARG A 130 -20.15 12.45 -15.80
CA ARG A 130 -21.43 12.91 -15.24
C ARG A 130 -21.67 12.33 -13.85
N ASP A 131 -21.33 11.08 -13.62
CA ASP A 131 -21.52 10.39 -12.34
C ASP A 131 -20.53 10.89 -11.28
N ILE A 132 -19.25 11.09 -11.66
CA ILE A 132 -18.22 11.72 -10.82
C ILE A 132 -18.69 13.11 -10.36
N ALA A 133 -19.23 13.93 -11.26
CA ALA A 133 -19.70 15.27 -10.92
C ALA A 133 -20.95 15.27 -10.03
N LYS A 134 -21.83 14.28 -10.18
CA LYS A 134 -23.08 14.17 -9.42
C LYS A 134 -22.90 13.58 -8.03
N ARG A 135 -21.89 12.72 -7.83
CA ARG A 135 -21.71 11.95 -6.59
C ARG A 135 -20.48 12.43 -5.80
N PRO A 136 -20.67 13.17 -4.69
CA PRO A 136 -19.55 13.73 -3.92
C PRO A 136 -18.52 12.71 -3.46
N PHE A 137 -18.95 11.50 -3.09
CA PHE A 137 -18.05 10.45 -2.62
C PHE A 137 -17.13 9.92 -3.75
N ILE A 138 -17.62 9.83 -4.99
CA ILE A 138 -16.81 9.44 -6.15
C ILE A 138 -15.84 10.56 -6.51
N LEU A 139 -16.28 11.82 -6.41
CA LEU A 139 -15.42 12.98 -6.63
C LEU A 139 -14.24 12.99 -5.65
N VAL A 140 -14.49 12.75 -4.37
CA VAL A 140 -13.43 12.67 -3.35
C VAL A 140 -12.48 11.51 -3.64
N GLY A 141 -12.99 10.32 -3.98
CA GLY A 141 -12.14 9.18 -4.35
C GLY A 141 -11.27 9.46 -5.58
N THR A 142 -11.86 10.02 -6.63
CA THR A 142 -11.17 10.35 -7.89
C THR A 142 -10.12 11.43 -7.67
N SER A 143 -10.44 12.49 -6.91
CA SER A 143 -9.48 13.55 -6.58
C SER A 143 -8.33 13.03 -5.74
N ALA A 144 -8.58 12.16 -4.75
CA ALA A 144 -7.53 11.51 -3.98
C ALA A 144 -6.61 10.67 -4.89
N LEU A 145 -7.17 9.92 -5.84
CA LEU A 145 -6.41 9.15 -6.82
C LEU A 145 -5.52 10.06 -7.69
N LEU A 146 -6.06 11.18 -8.18
CA LEU A 146 -5.33 12.17 -8.96
C LEU A 146 -4.20 12.83 -8.15
N LEU A 147 -4.42 13.11 -6.86
CA LEU A 147 -3.38 13.66 -5.98
C LEU A 147 -2.27 12.65 -5.66
N MET A 148 -2.60 11.35 -5.62
CA MET A 148 -1.60 10.29 -5.45
C MET A 148 -0.77 10.04 -6.72
N LEU A 149 -1.31 10.35 -7.90
CA LEU A 149 -0.63 10.14 -9.19
C LEU A 149 0.78 10.76 -9.27
N PRO A 150 1.02 12.05 -8.95
CA PRO A 150 2.37 12.61 -8.98
C PRO A 150 3.29 11.99 -7.92
N LEU A 151 2.73 11.60 -6.77
CA LEU A 151 3.46 10.94 -5.68
C LEU A 151 3.94 9.54 -6.10
N ALA A 152 3.11 8.82 -6.86
CA ALA A 152 3.45 7.53 -7.44
C ALA A 152 4.43 7.68 -8.61
N ALA A 153 4.23 8.68 -9.48
CA ALA A 153 5.10 8.95 -10.63
C ALA A 153 6.54 9.32 -10.21
N THR A 154 6.70 9.96 -9.04
CA THR A 154 8.02 10.28 -8.46
C THR A 154 8.58 9.12 -7.61
N SER A 155 7.92 7.96 -7.60
CA SER A 155 8.32 6.81 -6.80
C SER A 155 9.42 5.92 -7.41
N PHE A 156 10.11 6.37 -8.48
CA PHE A 156 11.23 5.65 -9.09
C PHE A 156 12.60 6.06 -8.51
N ASN A 157 13.54 5.12 -8.46
CA ASN A 157 14.92 5.37 -7.99
C ASN A 157 15.73 6.31 -8.90
N ARG A 158 15.22 6.65 -10.09
CA ARG A 158 15.81 7.61 -11.04
C ARG A 158 15.26 9.04 -10.86
N ALA A 159 14.18 9.21 -10.09
CA ALA A 159 13.58 10.51 -9.79
C ALA A 159 14.14 11.13 -8.48
N ILE A 160 15.16 10.52 -7.88
CA ILE A 160 15.88 10.97 -6.68
C ILE A 160 17.36 11.02 -7.02
#